data_AF-A0A2T2VXR0-F1
#
_entry.id   AF-A0A2T2VXR0-F1
#
_cell.length_a   1.000
_cell.length_b   1.000
_cell.length_c   1.000
_cell.angle_alpha   90.00
_cell.angle_beta   90.00
_cell.angle_gamma   90.00
#
_symmetry.space_group_name_H-M   'P 1'
#
loop_
_entity.id
_entity.type
_entity.pdbx_description
1 polymer ?
#
loop_
_entity_poly.entity_id
_entity_poly.type
_entity_poly.pdbx_seq_one_letter_code
_entity_poly.pdbx_strand_id
1 'polypeptide(L)' 'MSGNPVGIKPETRNHKGFFVQDADYELVSIEASGWALICVDDAVCHYVDPDNLLIQNLEA' A
#
# COMPACT_ATOMS: atom_id res chain seq x y z
N MET A 1 -4.01 -13.10 6.91
CA MET A 1 -4.29 -12.86 5.49
C MET A 1 -3.29 -13.64 4.64
N SER A 2 -3.64 -13.98 3.40
CA SER A 2 -2.73 -14.54 2.40
C SER A 2 -2.67 -13.55 1.23
N GLY A 3 -2.17 -12.35 1.50
CA GLY A 3 -2.12 -11.25 0.53
C GLY A 3 -0.79 -11.18 -0.19
N ASN A 4 -0.72 -10.27 -1.17
CA ASN A 4 0.51 -10.01 -1.91
C ASN A 4 1.36 -9.02 -1.08
N PRO A 5 2.47 -9.45 -0.48
CA PRO A 5 3.31 -8.55 0.30
C PRO A 5 3.81 -7.41 -0.58
N VAL A 6 3.79 -6.20 -0.04
CA VAL A 6 4.17 -5.00 -0.78
C VAL A 6 5.02 -4.10 0.10
N GLY A 7 6.14 -3.63 -0.46
CA GLY A 7 6.93 -2.58 0.18
C GLY A 7 6.34 -1.20 -0.11
N ILE A 8 6.68 -0.22 0.71
CA ILE A 8 6.34 1.19 0.45
C ILE A 8 7.61 2.00 0.18
N LYS A 9 7.52 3.02 -0.67
CA LYS A 9 8.61 3.98 -0.86
C LYS A 9 8.74 4.85 0.40
N PRO A 10 9.95 5.38 0.69
CA PRO A 10 10.11 6.43 1.70
C PRO A 10 9.17 7.59 1.42
N GLU A 11 8.71 8.27 2.48
CA GLU A 11 7.79 9.41 2.41
C GLU A 11 6.38 9.11 1.85
N THR A 12 6.01 7.83 1.70
CA THR A 12 4.63 7.45 1.32
C THR A 12 3.62 8.03 2.33
N ARG A 13 2.58 8.68 1.81
CA ARG A 13 1.50 9.25 2.61
C ARG A 13 0.17 8.57 2.28
N ASN A 14 -0.68 8.45 3.28
CA ASN A 14 -2.05 8.01 3.07
C ASN A 14 -2.92 9.13 2.47
N HIS A 15 -4.15 8.82 2.09
CA HIS A 15 -5.10 9.78 1.50
C HIS A 15 -5.38 11.02 2.38
N LYS A 16 -5.05 10.96 3.68
CA LYS A 16 -5.23 12.06 4.64
C LYS A 16 -3.98 12.94 4.76
N GLY A 17 -2.90 12.61 4.04
CA GLY A 17 -1.63 13.33 4.05
C GLY A 17 -0.66 12.94 5.17
N PHE A 18 -0.98 11.91 5.97
CA PHE A 18 -0.08 11.41 7.01
C PHE A 18 0.89 10.39 6.45
N PHE A 19 2.12 10.39 6.95
CA PHE A 19 3.09 9.35 6.63
C PHE A 19 2.59 7.98 7.06
N VAL A 20 2.79 7.00 6.19
CA VAL A 20 2.59 5.60 6.49
C VAL A 20 3.87 5.06 7.11
N GLN A 21 3.73 4.26 8.17
CA GLN A 21 4.86 3.65 8.84
C GLN A 21 5.51 2.61 7.92
N ASP A 22 6.83 2.43 8.01
CA ASP A 22 7.48 1.29 7.38
C ASP A 22 7.12 0.00 8.12
N ALA A 23 6.39 -0.90 7.47
CA ALA A 23 5.86 -2.14 8.05
C ALA A 23 5.60 -3.19 6.96
N ASP A 24 5.34 -4.43 7.38
CA ASP A 24 4.99 -5.55 6.48
C ASP A 24 3.53 -5.42 6.02
N TYR A 25 3.31 -4.71 4.91
CA TYR A 25 2.00 -4.55 4.31
C TYR A 25 1.68 -5.64 3.29
N GLU A 26 0.40 -5.95 3.16
CA GLU A 26 -0.17 -6.66 2.04
C GLU A 26 -1.04 -5.72 1.19
N LEU A 27 -0.95 -5.86 -0.13
CA LEU A 27 -1.86 -5.19 -1.07
C LEU A 27 -3.21 -5.92 -1.08
N VAL A 28 -4.26 -5.22 -0.66
CA VAL A 28 -5.65 -5.74 -0.66
C VAL A 28 -6.34 -5.44 -1.99
N SER A 29 -6.25 -4.21 -2.49
CA SER A 29 -6.90 -3.82 -3.74
C SER A 29 -6.31 -2.54 -4.34
N ILE A 30 -6.51 -2.35 -5.64
CA ILE A 30 -6.36 -1.05 -6.32
C ILE A 30 -7.75 -0.64 -6.80
N GLU A 31 -8.28 0.45 -6.25
CA GLU A 31 -9.62 0.93 -6.54
C GLU A 31 -9.65 1.79 -7.82
N ALA A 32 -10.80 1.82 -8.49
CA ALA A 32 -11.01 2.64 -9.71
C ALA A 32 -10.84 4.15 -9.47
N SER A 33 -10.87 4.60 -8.21
CA SER A 33 -10.54 5.97 -7.83
C SER A 33 -9.06 6.31 -7.96
N GLY A 34 -8.18 5.33 -8.23
CA GLY A 34 -6.73 5.51 -8.32
C GLY A 34 -5.98 5.34 -6.99
N TRP A 35 -6.62 4.74 -5.97
CA TRP A 35 -5.99 4.49 -4.67
C TRP A 35 -5.72 3.00 -4.47
N ALA A 36 -4.60 2.67 -3.85
CA ALA A 36 -4.31 1.31 -3.40
C ALA A 36 -4.63 1.17 -1.91
N LEU A 37 -5.37 0.13 -1.53
CA LEU A 37 -5.59 -0.25 -0.14
C LEU A 37 -4.54 -1.27 0.28
N ILE A 38 -3.71 -0.88 1.25
CA ILE A 38 -2.70 -1.75 1.87
C ILE A 38 -3.04 -1.95 3.35
N CYS A 39 -2.75 -3.13 3.89
CA CYS A 39 -3.03 -3.44 5.30
C CYS A 39 -1.85 -4.17 5.95
N VAL A 40 -1.58 -3.85 7.22
CA VAL A 40 -0.64 -4.63 8.06
C VAL A 40 -1.34 -5.90 8.56
N ASP A 41 -2.61 -5.76 8.93
CA ASP A 41 -3.50 -6.82 9.40
C ASP A 41 -4.96 -6.47 9.09
N ASP A 42 -5.92 -7.25 9.60
CA ASP A 42 -7.36 -7.02 9.37
C ASP A 42 -7.91 -5.72 10.01
N ALA A 43 -7.12 -5.02 10.82
CA ALA A 43 -7.53 -3.83 11.57
C ALA A 43 -6.85 -2.53 11.11
N VAL A 44 -5.63 -2.60 10.57
CA VAL A 44 -4.83 -1.42 10.19
C VAL A 44 -4.59 -1.38 8.70
N CYS A 45 -5.37 -0.53 8.02
CA CYS A 45 -5.28 -0.32 6.57
C CYS A 45 -5.11 1.15 6.20
N HIS A 46 -4.45 1.38 5.07
CA HIS A 46 -4.19 2.70 4.52
C HIS A 46 -4.48 2.71 3.03
N TYR A 47 -5.15 3.78 2.59
CA TYR A 47 -5.20 4.12 1.18
C TYR A 47 -3.98 4.97 0.83
N VAL A 48 -3.17 4.50 -0.10
CA VAL A 48 -1.93 5.14 -0.56
C VAL A 48 -1.91 5.25 -2.09
N ASP A 49 -1.05 6.13 -2.58
CA ASP A 49 -0.78 6.24 -4.01
C ASP A 49 -0.16 4.92 -4.52
N PRO A 50 -0.75 4.24 -5.52
CA PRO A 50 -0.20 3.01 -6.08
C PRO A 50 1.25 3.16 -6.59
N ASP A 51 1.62 4.34 -7.10
CA ASP A 51 2.99 4.61 -7.58
C ASP A 51 3.99 4.68 -6.43
N ASN A 52 3.52 4.78 -5.18
CA ASN A 52 4.36 4.75 -3.99
C ASN A 52 4.62 3.33 -3.48
N LEU A 53 4.04 2.31 -4.12
CA LEU A 53 4.26 0.91 -3.76
C LEU A 53 5.49 0.32 -4.49
N LEU A 54 6.21 -0.54 -3.77
CA LEU A 54 7.31 -1.35 -4.29
C LEU A 54 6.77 -2.76 -4.55
N ILE A 55 5.97 -2.88 -5.61
CA ILE A 55 5.44 -4.17 -6.05
C ILE A 55 6.58 -4.92 -6.75
N GLN A 56 7.05 -6.00 -6.13
CA GLN A 56 7.97 -6.91 -6.82
C GLN A 56 7.19 -7.61 -7.94
N ASN A 57 7.57 -7.34 -9.20
CA ASN A 57 7.03 -7.89 -10.45
C ASN A 57 5.99 -7.04 -11.21
N LEU A 58 6.23 -5.74 -11.39
CA LEU A 58 5.80 -5.09 -12.64
C LEU A 58 7.03 -4.99 -13.58
N GLU A 59 7.42 -6.12 -14.15
CA GLU A 59 8.21 -6.08 -15.39
C GLU A 59 7.27 -5.63 -16.51
N ALA A 60 7.59 -4.49 -17.11
CA ALA A 60 7.01 -4.04 -18.38
C ALA A 60 8.01 -4.28 -19.50
#